data_AF-A0A851GZZ3-F1
#
_entry.id   AF-A0A851GZZ3-F1
#
_cell.length_a   1.000
_cell.length_b   1.000
_cell.length_c   1.000
_cell.angle_alpha   90.00
_cell.angle_beta   90.00
_cell.angle_gamma   90.00
#
_symmetry.space_group_name_H-M   'P 1'
#
loop_
_entity.id
_entity.type
_entity.pdbx_description
1 polymer ?
#
loop_
_entity_poly.entity_id
_entity_poly.type
_entity_poly.pdbx_seq_one_letter_code
_entity_poly.pdbx_strand_id
1 'polypeptide(L)'
;MSDQENPAASSQPLQVVPVPDCVDFIHEQISQSKGEVARVQALIEDAVVTLANSFSGLSREAAAQLELAESLAKGDLGMDAHALSFTGFVTEIAAAMSGFVEKTVDNSRLAMLLVEQMESMGKEMLDVIRLLDEIHSITNQTNMLALNASIEAARAGELGRGFAVVADEVRHLSGRTSSFSEQIRDLINRVNGSVAHAEGLINQLASQDMIFTLQAKQRLDETSARIRDMDALMAESVGRLRHGVGLLSDHVGDAVRSLQFQDMVSQLIAHVGKRLYGIEEMMELNSRPAQEQEEWASTVAGRLAELRQALSSNPVAQGRMESGSIDLF
;
A
#
# COMPACT_ATOMS: atom_id res chain seq x y z
N MET A 1 36.56 50.15 84.72
CA MET A 1 35.31 50.35 85.46
C MET A 1 34.17 50.08 84.48
N SER A 2 33.18 49.33 84.96
CA SER A 2 31.94 48.90 84.31
C SER A 2 32.12 47.69 83.36
N ASP A 3 31.99 46.45 83.84
CA ASP A 3 30.74 45.71 84.19
C ASP A 3 29.85 45.49 82.96
N GLN A 4 29.76 44.25 82.45
CA GLN A 4 28.62 43.32 82.62
C GLN A 4 27.34 43.91 81.98
N GLU A 5 26.72 43.31 80.96
CA GLU A 5 26.05 42.01 81.03
C GLU A 5 25.96 41.34 79.64
N ASN A 6 26.21 40.03 79.64
CA ASN A 6 25.88 39.08 78.59
C ASN A 6 24.37 38.77 78.69
N PRO A 7 23.54 38.95 77.64
CA PRO A 7 22.14 38.55 77.71
C PRO A 7 22.08 37.03 77.83
N ALA A 8 21.65 36.57 78.99
CA ALA A 8 21.47 35.17 79.32
C ALA A 8 20.62 34.49 78.24
N ALA A 9 21.14 33.39 77.71
CA ALA A 9 20.36 32.43 76.95
C ALA A 9 19.14 32.05 77.81
N SER A 10 17.95 32.40 77.34
CA SER A 10 16.69 31.96 77.92
C SER A 10 16.56 30.45 77.71
N SER A 11 17.14 29.67 78.62
CA SER A 11 16.88 28.24 78.75
C SER A 11 15.43 28.07 79.19
N GLN A 12 14.53 27.91 78.21
CA GLN A 12 13.20 27.38 78.47
C GLN A 12 13.35 26.07 79.25
N PRO A 13 12.59 25.86 80.35
CA PRO A 13 12.64 24.59 81.06
C PRO A 13 12.22 23.48 80.09
N LEU A 14 13.03 22.42 80.00
CA LEU A 14 12.66 21.19 79.31
C LEU A 14 11.31 20.73 79.86
N GLN A 15 10.24 20.85 79.06
CA GLN A 15 8.96 20.24 79.37
C GLN A 15 9.20 18.73 79.46
N VAL A 16 9.04 18.17 80.66
CA VAL A 16 9.10 16.73 80.88
C VAL A 16 7.87 16.13 80.18
N VAL A 17 8.08 15.56 79.01
CA VAL A 17 7.02 14.84 78.28
C VAL A 17 6.67 13.58 79.07
N PRO A 18 5.40 13.34 79.43
CA PRO A 18 4.98 12.10 80.04
C PRO A 18 5.35 10.90 79.15
N VAL A 19 5.91 9.85 79.75
CA VAL A 19 6.22 8.59 79.05
C VAL A 19 5.02 8.02 78.24
N PRO A 20 3.75 8.12 78.71
CA PRO A 20 2.58 7.73 77.92
C PRO A 20 2.45 8.47 76.59
N ASP A 21 2.65 9.79 76.56
CA ASP A 21 2.53 10.61 75.34
C ASP A 21 3.58 10.22 74.29
N CYS A 22 4.78 9.81 74.73
CA CYS A 22 5.81 9.27 73.84
C CYS A 22 5.44 7.90 73.25
N VAL A 23 4.82 7.02 74.05
CA VAL A 23 4.39 5.69 73.61
C VAL A 23 3.24 5.80 72.60
N ASP A 24 2.27 6.67 72.87
CA ASP A 24 1.13 6.93 71.99
C ASP A 24 1.60 7.51 70.64
N PHE A 25 2.53 8.48 70.65
CA PHE A 25 3.10 9.03 69.43
C PHE A 25 3.85 7.97 68.60
N ILE A 26 4.70 7.14 69.23
CA ILE A 26 5.43 6.09 68.50
C ILE A 26 4.45 5.03 67.95
N HIS A 27 3.40 4.68 68.69
CA HIS A 27 2.36 3.77 68.20
C HIS A 27 1.65 4.36 66.97
N GLU A 28 1.31 5.65 67.00
CA GLU A 28 0.72 6.35 65.85
C GLU A 28 1.66 6.31 64.64
N GLN A 29 2.95 6.60 64.83
CA GLN A 29 3.94 6.59 63.75
C GLN A 29 4.18 5.19 63.15
N ILE A 30 4.17 4.14 63.97
CA ILE A 30 4.28 2.75 63.48
C ILE A 30 3.02 2.36 62.70
N SER A 31 1.83 2.72 63.21
CA SER A 31 0.57 2.45 62.53
C SER A 31 0.50 3.14 61.16
N GLN A 32 0.91 4.42 61.10
CA GLN A 32 1.04 5.17 59.85
C GLN A 32 2.06 4.51 58.90
N SER A 33 3.26 4.16 59.39
CA SER A 33 4.30 3.48 58.60
C SER A 33 3.83 2.13 58.03
N LYS A 34 3.04 1.36 58.78
CA LYS A 34 2.44 0.11 58.29
C LYS A 34 1.43 0.37 57.18
N GLY A 35 0.59 1.39 57.34
CA GLY A 35 -0.35 1.83 56.31
C GLY A 35 0.37 2.24 55.02
N GLU A 36 1.47 2.98 55.15
CA GLU A 36 2.32 3.37 54.01
C GLU A 36 2.98 2.16 53.35
N VAL A 37 3.56 1.24 54.12
CA VAL A 37 4.17 0.01 53.60
C VAL A 37 3.16 -0.85 52.85
N ALA A 38 1.96 -1.06 53.41
CA ALA A 38 0.90 -1.81 52.76
C ALA A 38 0.43 -1.13 51.47
N ARG A 39 0.31 0.21 51.48
CA ARG A 39 -0.07 0.98 50.29
C ARG A 39 1.01 0.91 49.20
N VAL A 40 2.29 1.03 49.55
CA VAL A 40 3.41 0.90 48.61
C VAL A 40 3.45 -0.50 48.02
N GLN A 41 3.26 -1.53 48.84
CA GLN A 41 3.23 -2.92 48.37
C GLN A 41 2.10 -3.14 47.34
N ALA A 42 0.88 -2.68 47.63
CA ALA A 42 -0.24 -2.79 46.72
C ALA A 42 -0.03 -2.02 45.40
N LEU A 43 0.52 -0.80 45.46
CA LEU A 43 0.84 0.00 44.28
C LEU A 43 1.89 -0.66 43.39
N ILE A 44 2.92 -1.27 43.99
CA ILE A 44 3.97 -1.96 43.25
C ILE A 44 3.40 -3.22 42.56
N GLU A 45 2.60 -4.01 43.28
CA GLU A 45 1.98 -5.23 42.72
C GLU A 45 1.07 -4.90 41.53
N ASP A 46 0.20 -3.90 41.66
CA ASP A 46 -0.69 -3.46 40.58
C ASP A 46 0.08 -2.91 39.37
N ALA A 47 1.12 -2.10 39.60
CA ALA A 47 1.96 -1.55 38.55
C ALA A 47 2.66 -2.65 37.73
N VAL A 48 3.09 -3.72 38.39
CA VAL A 48 3.83 -4.82 37.76
C VAL A 48 2.92 -5.69 36.92
N VAL A 49 1.75 -6.05 37.45
CA VAL A 49 0.73 -6.78 36.68
C VAL A 49 0.33 -5.97 35.45
N THR A 50 0.12 -4.66 35.60
CA THR A 50 -0.21 -3.75 34.49
C THR A 50 0.91 -3.71 33.44
N LEU A 51 2.17 -3.57 33.85
CA LEU A 51 3.32 -3.56 32.95
C LEU A 51 3.49 -4.90 32.21
N ALA A 52 3.38 -6.02 32.91
CA ALA A 52 3.50 -7.35 32.30
C ALA A 52 2.42 -7.59 31.23
N ASN A 53 1.18 -7.18 31.52
CA ASN A 53 0.08 -7.24 30.55
C ASN A 53 0.32 -6.31 29.35
N SER A 54 0.85 -5.10 29.58
CA SER A 54 1.18 -4.15 28.51
C SER A 54 2.26 -4.69 27.58
N PHE A 55 3.35 -5.24 28.12
CA PHE A 55 4.43 -5.83 27.31
C PHE A 55 3.97 -7.06 26.51
N SER A 56 3.16 -7.92 27.12
CA SER A 56 2.57 -9.09 26.43
C SER A 56 1.61 -8.67 25.31
N GLY A 57 0.85 -7.59 25.52
CA GLY A 57 0.02 -6.97 24.49
C GLY A 57 0.85 -6.41 23.34
N LEU A 58 1.92 -5.66 23.67
CA LEU A 58 2.83 -5.07 22.69
C LEU A 58 3.50 -6.14 21.82
N SER A 59 3.97 -7.24 22.41
CA SER A 59 4.57 -8.35 21.65
C SER A 59 3.58 -8.99 20.69
N ARG A 60 2.29 -9.10 21.08
CA ARG A 60 1.24 -9.68 20.24
C ARG A 60 0.87 -8.75 19.08
N GLU A 61 0.72 -7.46 19.36
CA GLU A 61 0.43 -6.44 18.35
C GLU A 61 1.55 -6.36 17.31
N ALA A 62 2.81 -6.42 17.77
CA ALA A 62 3.98 -6.45 16.89
C ALA A 62 4.02 -7.69 15.98
N ALA A 63 3.65 -8.87 16.51
CA ALA A 63 3.55 -10.08 15.71
C ALA A 63 2.43 -9.98 14.66
N ALA A 64 1.25 -9.47 15.03
CA ALA A 64 0.14 -9.26 14.10
C ALA A 64 0.48 -8.25 12.99
N GLN A 65 1.22 -7.18 13.32
CA GLN A 65 1.71 -6.21 12.32
C GLN A 65 2.68 -6.85 11.32
N LEU A 66 3.55 -7.78 11.78
CA LEU A 66 4.45 -8.50 10.90
C LEU A 66 3.68 -9.42 9.94
N GLU A 67 2.69 -10.16 10.45
CA GLU A 67 1.84 -11.03 9.63
C GLU A 67 1.09 -10.25 8.55
N LEU A 68 0.52 -9.09 8.90
CA LEU A 68 -0.14 -8.19 7.94
C LEU A 68 0.85 -7.64 6.90
N ALA A 69 2.07 -7.28 7.30
CA ALA A 69 3.08 -6.80 6.37
C ALA A 69 3.52 -7.90 5.39
N GLU A 70 3.64 -9.14 5.86
CA GLU A 70 3.96 -10.30 5.03
C GLU A 70 2.84 -10.65 4.04
N SER A 71 1.57 -10.55 4.45
CA SER A 71 0.43 -10.79 3.55
C SER A 71 0.33 -9.72 2.46
N LEU A 72 0.53 -8.44 2.84
CA LEU A 72 0.60 -7.32 1.90
C LEU A 72 1.74 -7.49 0.88
N ALA A 73 2.93 -7.89 1.33
CA ALA A 73 4.08 -8.10 0.43
C ALA A 73 3.91 -9.30 -0.50
N LYS A 74 3.16 -10.33 -0.10
CA LYS A 74 2.80 -11.45 -0.98
C LYS A 74 1.65 -11.11 -1.94
N GLY A 75 0.98 -9.97 -1.75
CA GLY A 75 -0.23 -9.62 -2.48
C GLY A 75 -1.42 -10.53 -2.13
N ASP A 76 -1.34 -11.27 -1.03
CA ASP A 76 -2.35 -12.21 -0.57
C ASP A 76 -3.28 -11.50 0.42
N LEU A 77 -4.18 -10.68 -0.12
CA LEU A 77 -5.13 -9.87 0.66
C LEU A 77 -6.32 -10.68 1.21
N GLY A 78 -6.20 -12.02 1.29
CA GLY A 78 -7.19 -12.86 2.00
C GLY A 78 -8.59 -12.88 1.38
N MET A 79 -8.75 -12.49 0.11
CA MET A 79 -10.00 -12.55 -0.65
C MET A 79 -9.76 -13.38 -1.91
N ASP A 80 -10.24 -14.63 -1.87
CA ASP A 80 -10.19 -15.65 -2.92
C ASP A 80 -8.81 -16.11 -3.41
N ALA A 81 -8.63 -17.44 -3.44
CA ALA A 81 -7.48 -18.14 -4.04
C ALA A 81 -7.31 -17.92 -5.56
N HIS A 82 -8.10 -17.01 -6.14
CA HIS A 82 -8.07 -16.58 -7.54
C HIS A 82 -7.82 -15.09 -7.73
N ALA A 83 -7.62 -14.31 -6.66
CA ALA A 83 -7.14 -12.94 -6.79
C ALA A 83 -5.70 -12.99 -7.31
N LEU A 84 -5.54 -12.80 -8.62
CA LEU A 84 -4.25 -12.65 -9.27
C LEU A 84 -3.40 -11.68 -8.43
N SER A 85 -2.21 -12.11 -8.03
CA SER A 85 -1.24 -11.17 -7.47
C SER A 85 -1.06 -10.03 -8.47
N PHE A 86 -0.78 -8.83 -7.96
CA PHE A 86 -0.62 -7.66 -8.82
C PHE A 86 0.42 -7.92 -9.94
N THR A 87 1.48 -8.66 -9.62
CA THR A 87 2.49 -9.14 -10.56
C THR A 87 1.90 -10.10 -11.63
N GLY A 88 1.02 -11.02 -11.23
CA GLY A 88 0.31 -11.92 -12.14
C GLY A 88 -0.60 -11.17 -13.12
N PHE A 89 -1.39 -10.23 -12.61
CA PHE A 89 -2.25 -9.36 -13.43
C PHE A 89 -1.47 -8.55 -14.46
N VAL A 90 -0.34 -7.97 -14.07
CA VAL A 90 0.54 -7.21 -14.99
C VAL A 90 1.14 -8.11 -16.06
N THR A 91 1.53 -9.33 -15.69
CA THR A 91 2.09 -10.31 -16.62
C THR A 91 1.05 -10.73 -17.66
N GLU A 92 -0.21 -10.92 -17.25
CA GLU A 92 -1.32 -11.23 -18.15
C GLU A 92 -1.61 -10.06 -19.11
N ILE A 93 -1.65 -8.83 -18.62
CA ILE A 93 -1.82 -7.65 -19.47
C ILE A 93 -0.66 -7.50 -20.47
N ALA A 94 0.58 -7.73 -20.03
CA ALA A 94 1.75 -7.66 -20.91
C ALA A 94 1.70 -8.72 -22.02
N ALA A 95 1.23 -9.94 -21.70
CA ALA A 95 1.02 -10.99 -22.67
C ALA A 95 -0.12 -10.64 -23.66
N ALA A 96 -1.25 -10.15 -23.15
CA ALA A 96 -2.37 -9.71 -23.96
C ALA A 96 -1.98 -8.56 -24.90
N MET A 97 -1.20 -7.58 -24.42
CA MET A 97 -0.71 -6.50 -25.26
C MET A 97 0.33 -6.95 -26.28
N SER A 98 1.18 -7.92 -25.95
CA SER A 98 2.10 -8.49 -26.94
C SER A 98 1.34 -9.14 -28.09
N GLY A 99 0.27 -9.90 -27.80
CA GLY A 99 -0.61 -10.45 -28.83
C GLY A 99 -1.41 -9.38 -29.59
N PHE A 100 -1.78 -8.28 -28.92
CA PHE A 100 -2.43 -7.14 -29.59
C PHE A 100 -1.48 -6.44 -30.57
N VAL A 101 -0.23 -6.19 -30.17
CA VAL A 101 0.83 -5.62 -31.03
C VAL A 101 1.05 -6.47 -32.27
N GLU A 102 1.15 -7.80 -32.11
CA GLU A 102 1.30 -8.74 -33.23
C GLU A 102 0.13 -8.61 -34.22
N LYS A 103 -1.12 -8.62 -33.73
CA LYS A 103 -2.30 -8.43 -34.58
C LYS A 103 -2.34 -7.06 -35.25
N THR A 104 -1.90 -6.00 -34.59
CA THR A 104 -1.81 -4.66 -35.21
C THR A 104 -0.77 -4.64 -36.33
N VAL A 105 0.38 -5.31 -36.15
CA VAL A 105 1.42 -5.44 -37.20
C VAL A 105 0.85 -6.18 -38.42
N ASP A 106 0.14 -7.29 -38.20
CA ASP A 106 -0.49 -8.05 -39.29
C ASP A 106 -1.57 -7.23 -40.01
N ASN A 107 -2.41 -6.50 -39.27
CA ASN A 107 -3.39 -5.60 -39.86
C ASN A 107 -2.73 -4.48 -40.68
N SER A 108 -1.62 -3.93 -40.21
CA SER A 108 -0.85 -2.92 -40.95
C SER A 108 -0.28 -3.50 -42.27
N ARG A 109 0.19 -4.75 -42.26
CA ARG A 109 0.61 -5.45 -43.48
C ARG A 109 -0.57 -5.68 -44.44
N LEU A 110 -1.74 -6.09 -43.94
CA LEU A 110 -2.94 -6.23 -44.78
C LEU A 110 -3.39 -4.90 -45.37
N ALA A 111 -3.33 -3.82 -44.59
CA ALA A 111 -3.63 -2.47 -45.06
C ALA A 111 -2.70 -2.03 -46.21
N MET A 112 -1.40 -2.33 -46.12
CA MET A 112 -0.44 -2.06 -47.19
C MET A 112 -0.78 -2.82 -48.49
N LEU A 113 -1.20 -4.09 -48.40
CA LEU A 113 -1.65 -4.86 -49.57
C LEU A 113 -2.93 -4.27 -50.20
N LEU A 114 -3.85 -3.77 -49.37
CA LEU A 114 -5.04 -3.08 -49.86
C LEU A 114 -4.71 -1.79 -50.59
N VAL A 115 -3.72 -1.02 -50.10
CA VAL A 115 -3.23 0.18 -50.79
C VAL A 115 -2.67 -0.17 -52.17
N GLU A 116 -1.86 -1.22 -52.27
CA GLU A 116 -1.32 -1.70 -53.57
C GLU A 116 -2.44 -2.11 -54.54
N GLN A 117 -3.47 -2.80 -54.05
CA GLN A 117 -4.63 -3.18 -54.87
C GLN A 117 -5.43 -1.95 -55.34
N MET A 118 -5.60 -0.94 -54.49
CA MET A 118 -6.27 0.32 -54.85
C MET A 118 -5.48 1.11 -55.89
N GLU A 119 -4.15 1.13 -55.79
CA GLU A 119 -3.29 1.75 -56.80
C GLU A 119 -3.43 1.06 -58.16
N SER A 120 -3.48 -0.28 -58.19
CA SER A 120 -3.76 -1.05 -59.41
C SER A 120 -5.12 -0.70 -60.00
N MET A 121 -6.16 -0.59 -59.16
CA MET A 121 -7.50 -0.24 -59.59
C MET A 121 -7.57 1.19 -60.15
N GLY A 122 -6.80 2.13 -59.58
CA GLY A 122 -6.64 3.49 -60.12
C GLY A 122 -5.99 3.48 -61.52
N LYS A 123 -5.01 2.62 -61.77
CA LYS A 123 -4.39 2.43 -63.10
C LYS A 123 -5.40 1.89 -64.12
N GLU A 124 -6.18 0.88 -63.75
CA GLU A 124 -7.24 0.32 -64.61
C GLU A 124 -8.30 1.39 -64.97
N MET A 125 -8.68 2.25 -64.03
CA MET A 125 -9.60 3.36 -64.31
C MET A 125 -9.03 4.38 -65.30
N LEU A 126 -7.74 4.68 -65.22
CA LEU A 126 -7.08 5.56 -66.20
C LEU A 126 -7.10 4.95 -67.61
N ASP A 127 -6.94 3.63 -67.73
CA ASP A 127 -7.05 2.95 -69.02
C ASP A 127 -8.48 2.98 -69.57
N VAL A 128 -9.50 2.85 -68.73
CA VAL A 128 -10.91 3.04 -69.14
C VAL A 128 -11.14 4.48 -69.64
N ILE A 129 -10.57 5.50 -68.98
CA ILE A 129 -10.68 6.89 -69.44
C ILE A 129 -10.08 7.06 -70.84
N ARG A 130 -8.91 6.44 -71.11
CA ARG A 130 -8.29 6.45 -72.45
C ARG A 130 -9.17 5.80 -73.52
N LEU A 131 -9.79 4.66 -73.21
CA LEU A 131 -10.74 4.01 -74.13
C LEU A 131 -11.95 4.90 -74.41
N LEU A 132 -12.44 5.65 -73.41
CA LEU A 132 -13.52 6.61 -73.62
C LEU A 132 -13.09 7.80 -74.49
N ASP A 133 -11.85 8.25 -74.40
CA ASP A 133 -11.30 9.27 -75.32
C ASP A 133 -11.25 8.77 -76.77
N GLU A 134 -10.85 7.51 -76.98
CA GLU A 134 -10.89 6.87 -78.29
C GLU A 134 -12.31 6.76 -78.84
N ILE A 135 -13.28 6.31 -78.02
CA ILE A 135 -14.70 6.27 -78.39
C ILE A 135 -15.18 7.66 -78.77
N HIS A 136 -14.87 8.69 -77.99
CA HIS A 136 -15.25 10.06 -78.30
C HIS A 136 -14.68 10.52 -79.65
N SER A 137 -13.42 10.18 -79.96
CA SER A 137 -12.81 10.43 -81.28
C SER A 137 -13.55 9.72 -82.42
N ILE A 138 -13.85 8.43 -82.27
CA ILE A 138 -14.61 7.64 -83.26
C ILE A 138 -16.00 8.25 -83.47
N THR A 139 -16.65 8.65 -82.39
CA THR A 139 -18.00 9.22 -82.43
C THR A 139 -18.01 10.58 -83.14
N ASN A 140 -16.98 11.41 -82.93
CA ASN A 140 -16.79 12.67 -83.67
C ASN A 140 -16.52 12.44 -85.15
N GLN A 141 -15.67 11.47 -85.50
CA GLN A 141 -15.44 11.10 -86.91
C GLN A 141 -16.71 10.59 -87.58
N THR A 142 -17.48 9.73 -86.90
CA THR A 142 -18.76 9.21 -87.40
C THR A 142 -19.78 10.33 -87.59
N ASN A 143 -19.86 11.28 -86.65
CA ASN A 143 -20.70 12.47 -86.76
C ASN A 143 -20.31 13.35 -87.97
N MET A 144 -19.02 13.53 -88.23
CA MET A 144 -18.52 14.27 -89.40
C MET A 144 -18.79 13.54 -90.72
N LEU A 145 -18.64 12.21 -90.76
CA LEU A 145 -18.98 11.38 -91.91
C LEU A 145 -20.48 11.45 -92.22
N ALA A 146 -21.32 11.35 -91.19
CA ALA A 146 -22.77 11.48 -91.30
C ALA A 146 -23.17 12.86 -91.81
N LEU A 147 -22.54 13.94 -91.31
CA LEU A 147 -22.77 15.29 -91.79
C LEU A 147 -22.42 15.43 -93.29
N ASN A 148 -21.27 14.92 -93.72
CA ASN A 148 -20.88 14.93 -95.13
C ASN A 148 -21.87 14.13 -96.00
N ALA A 149 -22.36 12.99 -95.50
CA ALA A 149 -23.38 12.19 -96.18
C ALA A 149 -24.74 12.93 -96.28
N SER A 150 -25.18 13.61 -95.22
CA SER A 150 -26.40 14.45 -95.28
C SER A 150 -26.26 15.58 -96.29
N ILE A 151 -25.08 16.22 -96.39
CA ILE A 151 -24.79 17.27 -97.38
C ILE A 151 -24.88 16.70 -98.82
N GLU A 152 -24.24 15.57 -99.08
CA GLU A 152 -24.24 14.98 -100.43
C GLU A 152 -25.62 14.41 -100.81
N ALA A 153 -26.36 13.87 -99.85
CA ALA A 153 -27.75 13.47 -100.03
C ALA A 153 -28.67 14.65 -100.39
N ALA A 154 -28.49 15.80 -99.74
CA ALA A 154 -29.20 17.03 -100.10
C ALA A 154 -28.82 17.52 -101.52
N ARG A 155 -27.56 17.34 -101.91
CA ARG A 155 -27.04 17.72 -103.24
C ARG A 155 -27.61 16.86 -104.37
N ALA A 156 -27.92 15.58 -104.10
CA ALA A 156 -28.56 14.66 -105.03
C ALA A 156 -30.08 14.89 -105.20
N GLY A 157 -30.68 15.81 -104.43
CA GLY A 157 -32.10 16.17 -104.52
C GLY A 157 -33.03 15.00 -104.19
N GLU A 158 -34.03 14.75 -105.05
CA GLU A 158 -35.03 13.69 -104.84
C GLU A 158 -34.42 12.28 -104.79
N LEU A 159 -33.34 12.02 -105.54
CA LEU A 159 -32.65 10.73 -105.55
C LEU A 159 -31.91 10.44 -104.23
N GLY A 160 -31.60 11.47 -103.44
CA GLY A 160 -30.85 11.39 -102.17
C GLY A 160 -31.70 11.27 -100.91
N ARG A 161 -33.04 11.38 -100.99
CA ARG A 161 -33.92 11.41 -99.80
C ARG A 161 -33.72 10.23 -98.84
N GLY A 162 -33.58 9.01 -99.36
CA GLY A 162 -33.35 7.82 -98.52
C GLY A 162 -32.01 7.86 -97.80
N PHE A 163 -30.95 8.35 -98.46
CA PHE A 163 -29.63 8.53 -97.86
C PHE A 163 -29.61 9.65 -96.81
N ALA A 164 -30.38 10.73 -97.02
CA ALA A 164 -30.48 11.81 -96.04
C ALA A 164 -31.06 11.32 -94.70
N VAL A 165 -32.10 10.48 -94.74
CA VAL A 165 -32.71 9.91 -93.52
C VAL A 165 -31.72 9.02 -92.77
N VAL A 166 -30.97 8.17 -93.48
CA VAL A 166 -29.95 7.32 -92.86
C VAL A 166 -28.82 8.17 -92.26
N ALA A 167 -28.36 9.19 -92.98
CA ALA A 167 -27.29 10.06 -92.51
C ALA A 167 -27.69 10.84 -91.24
N ASP A 168 -28.91 11.35 -91.16
CA ASP A 168 -29.42 12.01 -89.96
C ASP A 168 -29.58 11.05 -88.77
N GLU A 169 -30.01 9.80 -89.00
CA GLU A 169 -30.07 8.78 -87.94
C GLU A 169 -28.67 8.41 -87.41
N VAL A 170 -27.67 8.26 -88.30
CA VAL A 170 -26.28 8.01 -87.90
C VAL A 170 -25.72 9.21 -87.11
N ARG A 171 -26.07 10.44 -87.50
CA ARG A 171 -25.67 11.65 -86.78
C ARG A 171 -26.28 11.71 -85.39
N HIS A 172 -27.57 11.38 -85.27
CA HIS A 172 -28.27 11.30 -83.99
C HIS A 172 -27.69 10.20 -83.08
N LEU A 173 -27.43 9.01 -83.63
CA LEU A 173 -26.80 7.90 -82.90
C LEU A 173 -25.40 8.28 -82.41
N SER A 174 -24.60 8.95 -83.24
CA SER A 174 -23.29 9.49 -82.85
C SER A 174 -23.41 10.49 -81.69
N GLY A 175 -24.34 11.45 -81.78
CA GLY A 175 -24.58 12.38 -80.67
C GLY A 175 -24.95 11.69 -79.36
N ARG A 176 -25.82 10.67 -79.43
CA ARG A 176 -26.20 9.87 -78.25
C ARG A 176 -25.03 9.07 -77.67
N THR A 177 -24.21 8.45 -78.51
CA THR A 177 -23.01 7.72 -78.07
C THR A 177 -21.99 8.64 -77.41
N SER A 178 -21.82 9.87 -77.91
CA SER A 178 -20.93 10.87 -77.32
C SER A 178 -21.39 11.25 -75.92
N SER A 179 -22.69 11.58 -75.77
CA SER A 179 -23.27 11.91 -74.46
C SER A 179 -23.19 10.76 -73.47
N PHE A 180 -23.39 9.52 -73.93
CA PHE A 180 -23.25 8.34 -73.08
C PHE A 180 -21.80 8.13 -72.62
N SER A 181 -20.83 8.36 -73.50
CA SER A 181 -19.40 8.27 -73.18
C SER A 181 -18.96 9.30 -72.14
N GLU A 182 -19.48 10.53 -72.22
CA GLU A 182 -19.28 11.56 -71.17
C GLU A 182 -19.87 11.13 -69.81
N GLN A 183 -21.09 10.58 -69.80
CA GLN A 183 -21.69 10.09 -68.55
C GLN A 183 -20.88 8.97 -67.91
N ILE A 184 -20.33 8.04 -68.72
CA ILE A 184 -19.43 6.99 -68.21
C ILE A 184 -18.15 7.61 -67.67
N ARG A 185 -17.56 8.59 -68.36
CA ARG A 185 -16.34 9.29 -67.90
C ARG A 185 -16.56 9.94 -66.55
N ASP A 186 -17.68 10.63 -66.36
CA ASP A 186 -18.02 11.24 -65.07
C ASP A 186 -18.18 10.20 -63.97
N LEU A 187 -18.79 9.05 -64.28
CA LEU A 187 -18.90 7.95 -63.33
C LEU A 187 -17.53 7.42 -62.93
N ILE A 188 -16.65 7.11 -63.89
CA ILE A 188 -15.30 6.61 -63.64
C ILE A 188 -14.47 7.60 -62.83
N ASN A 189 -14.55 8.90 -63.14
CA ASN A 189 -13.87 9.94 -62.36
C ASN A 189 -14.34 9.96 -60.90
N ARG A 190 -15.64 9.79 -60.64
CA ARG A 190 -16.16 9.66 -59.26
C ARG A 190 -15.64 8.40 -58.57
N VAL A 191 -15.58 7.26 -59.26
CA VAL A 191 -15.04 6.03 -58.66
C VAL A 191 -13.55 6.22 -58.33
N ASN A 192 -12.77 6.79 -59.24
CA ASN A 192 -11.34 7.05 -59.02
C ASN A 192 -11.09 7.95 -57.81
N GLY A 193 -11.89 9.00 -57.65
CA GLY A 193 -11.85 9.86 -56.46
C GLY A 193 -12.15 9.10 -55.17
N SER A 194 -13.15 8.21 -55.18
CA SER A 194 -13.48 7.36 -54.02
C SER A 194 -12.36 6.37 -53.68
N VAL A 195 -11.68 5.81 -54.67
CA VAL A 195 -10.52 4.92 -54.49
C VAL A 195 -9.36 5.66 -53.84
N ALA A 196 -8.99 6.83 -54.37
CA ALA A 196 -7.92 7.65 -53.79
C ALA A 196 -8.24 8.09 -52.35
N HIS A 197 -9.52 8.36 -52.06
CA HIS A 197 -9.94 8.67 -50.69
C HIS A 197 -9.80 7.45 -49.75
N ALA A 198 -10.24 6.27 -50.20
CA ALA A 198 -10.10 5.03 -49.44
C ALA A 198 -8.62 4.68 -49.16
N GLU A 199 -7.75 4.84 -50.15
CA GLU A 199 -6.30 4.66 -50.01
C GLU A 199 -5.72 5.54 -48.89
N GLY A 200 -6.08 6.84 -48.88
CA GLY A 200 -5.63 7.78 -47.85
C GLY A 200 -6.09 7.39 -46.44
N LEU A 201 -7.35 6.94 -46.29
CA LEU A 201 -7.89 6.49 -45.01
C LEU A 201 -7.19 5.23 -44.50
N ILE A 202 -6.94 4.25 -45.38
CA ILE A 202 -6.25 3.00 -45.02
C ILE A 202 -4.81 3.29 -44.57
N ASN A 203 -4.10 4.17 -45.26
CA ASN A 203 -2.73 4.54 -44.91
C ASN A 203 -2.65 5.28 -43.56
N GLN A 204 -3.61 6.18 -43.28
CA GLN A 204 -3.72 6.83 -41.98
C GLN A 204 -4.02 5.83 -40.86
N LEU A 205 -4.95 4.89 -41.08
CA LEU A 205 -5.30 3.85 -40.12
C LEU A 205 -4.08 3.00 -39.76
N ALA A 206 -3.38 2.49 -40.78
CA ALA A 206 -2.23 1.60 -40.58
C ALA A 206 -1.09 2.26 -39.82
N SER A 207 -0.84 3.55 -40.05
CA SER A 207 0.23 4.31 -39.38
C SER A 207 -0.14 4.74 -37.96
N GLN A 208 -1.35 5.27 -37.75
CA GLN A 208 -1.78 5.71 -36.41
C GLN A 208 -1.95 4.55 -35.43
N ASP A 209 -2.59 3.45 -35.85
CA ASP A 209 -2.80 2.28 -34.98
C ASP A 209 -1.46 1.71 -34.52
N MET A 210 -0.46 1.66 -35.42
CA MET A 210 0.86 1.15 -35.07
C MET A 210 1.57 2.04 -34.04
N ILE A 211 1.55 3.36 -34.21
CA ILE A 211 2.15 4.28 -33.25
C ILE A 211 1.48 4.17 -31.89
N PHE A 212 0.15 4.17 -31.85
CA PHE A 212 -0.61 4.07 -30.61
C PHE A 212 -0.34 2.76 -29.88
N THR A 213 -0.37 1.63 -30.58
CA THR A 213 -0.13 0.30 -30.01
C THR A 213 1.30 0.16 -29.47
N LEU A 214 2.31 0.68 -30.17
CA LEU A 214 3.69 0.68 -29.69
C LEU A 214 3.88 1.55 -28.45
N GLN A 215 3.24 2.72 -28.39
CA GLN A 215 3.25 3.58 -27.21
C GLN A 215 2.55 2.93 -26.01
N ALA A 216 1.43 2.26 -26.23
CA ALA A 216 0.72 1.50 -25.19
C ALA A 216 1.59 0.38 -24.62
N LYS A 217 2.29 -0.36 -25.50
CA LYS A 217 3.27 -1.38 -25.08
C LYS A 217 4.39 -0.78 -24.23
N GLN A 218 5.00 0.31 -24.68
CA GLN A 218 6.09 0.95 -23.92
C GLN A 218 5.63 1.39 -22.53
N ARG A 219 4.44 2.00 -22.42
CA ARG A 219 3.87 2.40 -21.12
C ARG A 219 3.63 1.20 -20.20
N LEU A 220 3.25 0.05 -20.75
CA LEU A 220 3.11 -1.18 -19.96
C LEU A 220 4.46 -1.72 -19.50
N ASP A 221 5.48 -1.70 -20.36
CA ASP A 221 6.84 -2.12 -19.99
C ASP A 221 7.38 -1.24 -18.84
N GLU A 222 7.16 0.08 -18.92
CA GLU A 222 7.51 1.03 -17.85
C GLU A 222 6.72 0.77 -16.56
N THR A 223 5.42 0.50 -16.67
CA THR A 223 4.57 0.18 -15.51
C THR A 223 5.01 -1.13 -14.87
N SER A 224 5.30 -2.16 -15.65
CA SER A 224 5.80 -3.45 -15.18
C SER A 224 7.15 -3.31 -14.46
N ALA A 225 8.04 -2.44 -14.94
CA ALA A 225 9.29 -2.14 -14.24
C ALA A 225 9.03 -1.50 -12.87
N ARG A 226 8.17 -0.46 -12.80
CA ARG A 226 7.83 0.20 -11.52
C ARG A 226 7.21 -0.75 -10.51
N ILE A 227 6.43 -1.72 -10.97
CA ILE A 227 5.80 -2.71 -10.09
C ILE A 227 6.83 -3.66 -9.50
N ARG A 228 7.79 -4.13 -10.31
CA ARG A 228 8.92 -4.92 -9.80
C ARG A 228 9.77 -4.15 -8.78
N ASP A 229 10.01 -2.87 -9.02
CA ASP A 229 10.72 -2.00 -8.06
C ASP A 229 9.93 -1.86 -6.75
N MET A 230 8.60 -1.75 -6.84
CA MET A 230 7.72 -1.67 -5.68
C MET A 230 7.68 -2.98 -4.88
N ASP A 231 7.65 -4.14 -5.55
CA ASP A 231 7.75 -5.46 -4.92
C ASP A 231 9.07 -5.59 -4.14
N ALA A 232 10.19 -5.13 -4.71
CA ALA A 232 11.50 -5.13 -4.05
C ALA A 232 11.53 -4.22 -2.81
N LEU A 233 10.96 -3.01 -2.92
CA LEU A 233 10.84 -2.08 -1.79
C LEU A 233 9.93 -2.61 -0.68
N MET A 234 8.83 -3.29 -1.02
CA MET A 234 7.96 -3.95 -0.04
C MET A 234 8.71 -5.07 0.68
N ALA A 235 9.44 -5.91 -0.05
CA ALA A 235 10.25 -6.99 0.54
C ALA A 235 11.30 -6.43 1.52
N GLU A 236 12.00 -5.34 1.16
CA GLU A 236 12.93 -4.66 2.06
C GLU A 236 12.22 -4.10 3.30
N SER A 237 11.07 -3.46 3.11
CA SER A 237 10.27 -2.88 4.20
C SER A 237 9.79 -3.95 5.20
N VAL A 238 9.33 -5.11 4.70
CA VAL A 238 9.00 -6.27 5.54
C VAL A 238 10.23 -6.80 6.26
N GLY A 239 11.38 -6.87 5.60
CA GLY A 239 12.65 -7.26 6.25
C GLY A 239 13.03 -6.33 7.41
N ARG A 240 12.88 -5.01 7.21
CA ARG A 240 13.13 -4.00 8.26
C ARG A 240 12.12 -4.11 9.41
N LEU A 241 10.83 -4.30 9.10
CA LEU A 241 9.80 -4.53 10.11
C LEU A 241 10.10 -5.79 10.93
N ARG A 242 10.43 -6.91 10.27
CA ARG A 242 10.80 -8.16 10.94
C ARG A 242 11.98 -7.97 11.90
N HIS A 243 13.01 -7.25 11.47
CA HIS A 243 14.13 -6.94 12.34
C HIS A 243 13.72 -6.08 13.54
N GLY A 244 12.90 -5.04 13.33
CA GLY A 244 12.37 -4.19 14.40
C GLY A 244 11.51 -4.95 15.41
N VAL A 245 10.65 -5.87 14.93
CA VAL A 245 9.84 -6.74 15.80
C VAL A 245 10.73 -7.70 16.60
N GLY A 246 11.81 -8.22 16.02
CA GLY A 246 12.81 -9.01 16.74
C GLY A 246 13.43 -8.24 17.90
N LEU A 247 13.95 -7.03 17.62
CA LEU A 247 14.50 -6.14 18.66
C LEU A 247 13.46 -5.79 19.74
N LEU A 248 12.20 -5.58 19.35
CA LEU A 248 11.13 -5.29 20.29
C LEU A 248 10.84 -6.49 21.21
N SER A 249 10.83 -7.70 20.65
CA SER A 249 10.65 -8.94 21.40
C SER A 249 11.78 -9.14 22.42
N ASP A 250 13.03 -8.86 22.03
CA ASP A 250 14.19 -8.90 22.93
C ASP A 250 14.04 -7.90 24.08
N HIS A 251 13.69 -6.64 23.80
CA HIS A 251 13.46 -5.63 24.84
C HIS A 251 12.29 -5.98 25.77
N VAL A 252 11.22 -6.57 25.23
CA VAL A 252 10.11 -7.07 26.05
C VAL A 252 10.58 -8.21 26.96
N GLY A 253 11.39 -9.14 26.45
CA GLY A 253 12.01 -10.20 27.23
C GLY A 253 12.90 -9.66 28.36
N ASP A 254 13.71 -8.63 28.08
CA ASP A 254 14.54 -7.94 29.08
C ASP A 254 13.70 -7.22 30.13
N ALA A 255 12.60 -6.57 29.73
CA ALA A 255 11.70 -5.89 30.65
C ALA A 255 10.99 -6.88 31.57
N VAL A 256 10.50 -8.01 31.04
CA VAL A 256 9.87 -9.07 31.83
C VAL A 256 10.87 -9.71 32.80
N ARG A 257 12.12 -9.95 32.37
CA ARG A 257 13.20 -10.39 33.27
C ARG A 257 13.49 -9.34 34.35
N SER A 258 13.47 -8.06 34.00
CA SER A 258 13.69 -6.96 34.95
C SER A 258 12.58 -6.89 36.02
N LEU A 259 11.33 -7.22 35.68
CA LEU A 259 10.23 -7.34 36.64
C LEU A 259 10.49 -8.43 37.70
N GLN A 260 11.29 -9.46 37.41
CA GLN A 260 11.68 -10.45 38.43
C GLN A 260 12.53 -9.83 39.55
N PHE A 261 13.32 -8.78 39.28
CA PHE A 261 14.02 -8.04 40.35
C PHE A 261 13.05 -7.25 41.24
N GLN A 262 11.88 -6.87 40.73
CA GLN A 262 10.85 -6.21 41.53
C GLN A 262 10.17 -7.17 42.52
N ASP A 263 10.13 -8.48 42.25
CA ASP A 263 9.67 -9.46 43.25
C ASP A 263 10.55 -9.42 44.52
N MET A 264 11.86 -9.23 44.38
CA MET A 264 12.75 -9.02 45.53
C MET A 264 12.44 -7.74 46.31
N VAL A 265 12.04 -6.66 45.62
CA VAL A 265 11.63 -5.40 46.27
C VAL A 265 10.32 -5.62 47.04
N SER A 266 9.34 -6.32 46.47
CA SER A 266 8.10 -6.70 47.14
C SER A 266 8.37 -7.55 48.39
N GLN A 267 9.30 -8.51 48.31
CA GLN A 267 9.70 -9.34 49.46
C GLN A 267 10.38 -8.51 50.56
N LEU A 268 11.24 -7.55 50.21
CA LEU A 268 11.88 -6.65 51.17
C LEU A 268 10.85 -5.76 51.87
N ILE A 269 9.91 -5.18 51.13
CA ILE A 269 8.84 -4.33 51.67
C ILE A 269 7.93 -5.15 52.60
N ALA A 270 7.55 -6.36 52.19
CA ALA A 270 6.79 -7.27 53.06
C ALA A 270 7.55 -7.59 54.35
N HIS A 271 8.88 -7.75 54.28
CA HIS A 271 9.72 -7.98 55.44
C HIS A 271 9.83 -6.74 56.35
N VAL A 272 9.92 -5.53 55.79
CA VAL A 272 9.82 -4.27 56.56
C VAL A 272 8.46 -4.18 57.26
N GLY A 273 7.38 -4.55 56.58
CA GLY A 273 6.05 -4.65 57.18
C GLY A 273 6.05 -5.57 58.40
N LYS A 274 6.56 -6.80 58.28
CA LYS A 274 6.68 -7.76 59.40
C LYS A 274 7.47 -7.18 60.58
N ARG A 275 8.53 -6.42 60.33
CA ARG A 275 9.30 -5.74 61.38
C ARG A 275 8.46 -4.70 62.11
N LEU A 276 7.71 -3.88 61.39
CA LEU A 276 6.82 -2.88 61.99
C LEU A 276 5.72 -3.53 62.86
N TYR A 277 5.11 -4.61 62.40
CA TYR A 277 4.17 -5.41 63.21
C TYR A 277 4.82 -5.93 64.50
N GLY A 278 6.06 -6.43 64.43
CA GLY A 278 6.78 -6.90 65.61
C GLY A 278 7.15 -5.79 66.60
N ILE A 279 7.45 -4.57 66.12
CA ILE A 279 7.73 -3.42 66.98
C ILE A 279 6.44 -2.96 67.69
N GLU A 280 5.33 -2.86 66.96
CA GLU A 280 4.02 -2.52 67.54
C GLU A 280 3.59 -3.54 68.61
N GLU A 281 3.71 -4.83 68.31
CA GLU A 281 3.38 -5.91 69.26
C GLU A 281 4.23 -5.80 70.54
N MET A 282 5.53 -5.51 70.42
CA MET A 282 6.40 -5.30 71.58
C MET A 282 6.05 -4.04 72.38
N MET A 283 5.53 -3.01 71.72
CA MET A 283 5.08 -1.78 72.40
C MET A 283 3.77 -2.01 73.14
N GLU A 284 2.81 -2.71 72.56
CA GLU A 284 1.56 -3.11 73.22
C GLU A 284 1.82 -4.00 74.43
N LEU A 285 2.80 -4.89 74.36
CA LEU A 285 3.19 -5.74 75.49
C LEU A 285 3.87 -4.94 76.61
N ASN A 286 4.59 -3.86 76.28
CA ASN A 286 5.26 -2.96 77.22
C ASN A 286 4.35 -1.90 77.84
N SER A 287 3.19 -1.58 77.25
CA SER A 287 2.24 -0.60 77.77
C SER A 287 1.24 -1.18 78.80
N ARG A 288 1.24 -2.50 79.02
CA ARG A 288 0.37 -3.16 80.02
C ARG A 288 0.83 -2.87 81.46
N PRO A 289 -0.09 -2.63 82.42
CA PRO A 289 0.26 -2.33 83.80
C PRO A 289 1.00 -3.48 84.49
N ALA A 290 2.08 -3.15 85.21
CA ALA A 290 3.08 -4.05 85.80
C ALA A 290 2.60 -4.90 87.01
N GLN A 291 1.34 -5.36 87.01
CA GLN A 291 0.76 -6.01 88.20
C GLN A 291 1.24 -7.46 88.44
N GLU A 292 1.87 -8.12 87.46
CA GLU A 292 2.47 -9.46 87.58
C GLU A 292 3.85 -9.50 86.90
N GLN A 293 4.86 -8.99 87.59
CA GLN A 293 6.18 -8.69 87.00
C GLN A 293 6.95 -9.93 86.50
N GLU A 294 6.70 -11.12 87.06
CA GLU A 294 7.43 -12.37 86.76
C GLU A 294 6.81 -13.14 85.56
N GLU A 295 5.48 -13.25 85.51
CA GLU A 295 4.74 -13.90 84.43
C GLU A 295 4.72 -13.03 83.15
N TRP A 296 4.65 -11.71 83.32
CA TRP A 296 4.82 -10.73 82.25
C TRP A 296 6.22 -10.78 81.64
N ALA A 297 7.28 -10.81 82.46
CA ALA A 297 8.65 -10.87 81.95
C ALA A 297 8.94 -12.15 81.17
N SER A 298 8.40 -13.30 81.62
CA SER A 298 8.48 -14.58 80.89
C SER A 298 7.73 -14.52 79.55
N THR A 299 6.52 -13.94 79.54
CA THR A 299 5.70 -13.77 78.32
C THR A 299 6.38 -12.87 77.29
N VAL A 300 6.91 -11.72 77.72
CA VAL A 300 7.65 -10.78 76.87
C VAL A 300 8.94 -11.41 76.36
N ALA A 301 9.67 -12.15 77.20
CA ALA A 301 10.90 -12.84 76.79
C ALA A 301 10.64 -13.93 75.73
N GLY A 302 9.59 -14.73 75.91
CA GLY A 302 9.16 -15.73 74.93
C GLY A 302 8.77 -15.10 73.59
N ARG A 303 7.93 -14.06 73.63
CA ARG A 303 7.48 -13.38 72.41
C ARG A 303 8.60 -12.63 71.68
N LEU A 304 9.51 -12.02 72.43
CA LEU A 304 10.72 -11.38 71.88
C LEU A 304 11.63 -12.41 71.22
N ALA A 305 11.76 -13.62 71.77
CA ALA A 305 12.53 -14.70 71.16
C ALA A 305 11.91 -15.16 69.83
N GLU A 306 10.58 -15.34 69.78
CA GLU A 306 9.83 -15.66 68.56
C GLU A 306 9.98 -14.58 67.48
N LEU A 307 9.79 -13.30 67.84
CA LEU A 307 9.96 -12.18 66.92
C LEU A 307 11.40 -12.06 66.42
N ARG A 308 12.40 -12.22 67.29
CA ARG A 308 13.82 -12.24 66.88
C ARG A 308 14.09 -13.38 65.90
N GLN A 309 13.54 -14.56 66.13
CA GLN A 309 13.69 -15.69 65.22
C GLN A 309 13.04 -15.41 63.86
N ALA A 310 11.79 -14.92 63.86
CA ALA A 310 11.06 -14.59 62.63
C ALA A 310 11.68 -13.45 61.80
N LEU A 311 12.37 -12.51 62.45
CA LEU A 311 13.00 -11.34 61.82
C LEU A 311 14.51 -11.53 61.51
N SER A 312 15.09 -12.66 61.93
CA SER A 312 16.52 -12.98 61.75
C SER A 312 16.88 -13.39 60.33
N SER A 313 15.93 -13.97 59.58
CA SER A 313 16.13 -14.34 58.17
C SER A 313 15.86 -13.14 57.26
N ASN A 314 16.91 -12.46 56.81
CA ASN A 314 16.78 -11.50 55.70
C ASN A 314 16.70 -12.29 54.38
N PRO A 315 15.55 -12.30 53.69
CA PRO A 315 15.36 -13.14 52.49
C PRO A 315 16.30 -12.75 51.34
N VAL A 316 16.87 -11.54 51.34
CA VAL A 316 17.71 -11.02 50.23
C VAL A 316 19.21 -10.96 50.60
N ALA A 317 19.64 -11.60 51.70
CA ALA A 317 21.04 -11.57 52.13
C ALA A 317 22.00 -12.38 51.24
N GLN A 318 21.51 -13.16 50.28
CA GLN A 318 22.35 -13.83 49.28
C GLN A 318 22.57 -12.91 48.07
N GLY A 319 23.50 -11.97 48.21
CA GLY A 319 24.08 -11.25 47.08
C GLY A 319 24.98 -12.16 46.24
N ARG A 320 24.52 -12.52 45.04
CA ARG A 320 25.27 -12.80 43.81
C ARG A 320 24.25 -12.68 42.67
N MET A 321 24.17 -11.60 41.89
CA MET A 321 25.21 -11.05 41.01
C MET A 321 25.93 -12.10 40.16
N GLU A 322 25.19 -13.01 39.55
CA GLU A 322 25.59 -13.52 38.24
C GLU A 322 24.54 -13.12 37.22
N SER A 323 24.93 -12.14 36.39
CA SER A 323 24.62 -12.09 34.97
C SER A 323 25.09 -13.42 34.34
N GLY A 324 24.40 -14.51 34.67
CA GLY A 324 24.54 -15.77 33.96
C GLY A 324 23.85 -15.59 32.62
N SER A 325 24.61 -15.69 31.55
CA SER A 325 24.10 -16.12 30.25
C SER A 325 23.16 -17.31 30.46
N ILE A 326 21.85 -17.09 30.36
CA ILE A 326 20.88 -18.17 30.33
C ILE A 326 20.78 -18.57 28.87
N ASP A 327 21.27 -19.77 28.55
CA ASP A 327 21.24 -20.37 27.23
C ASP A 327 19.84 -20.28 26.62
N LEU A 328 19.81 -19.72 25.39
CA LEU A 328 18.68 -19.79 24.48
C LEU A 328 18.51 -21.25 24.03
N PHE A 329 17.38 -21.87 24.41
CA PHE A 329 16.74 -22.94 23.65
C PHE A 329 15.40 -22.46 23.14
#